data_AF-A0A6G1T7Z5-F1
#
_entry.id   AF-A0A6G1T7Z5-F1
#
_cell.length_a   1.000
_cell.length_b   1.000
_cell.length_c   1.000
_cell.angle_alpha   90.00
_cell.angle_beta   90.00
_cell.angle_gamma   90.00
#
_symmetry.space_group_name_H-M   'P 1'
#
loop_
_entity.id
_entity.type
_entity.pdbx_description
1 polymer ?
#
loop_
_entity_poly.entity_id
_entity_poly.type
_entity_poly.pdbx_seq_one_letter_code
_entity_poly.pdbx_strand_id
1 'polypeptide(L)'
;MISLERWKASSYINCLKKYFNDEITVSSMAFLLVAKDNEKLDLFKPDTKGVIYIGDLEDIEDDCHEWVKLFSVYNAEVINETALKLWRYYAGEQIKFNEKEKELLDSLGIKI
;
A
#
# COMPACT_ATOMS: atom_id res chain seq x y z
N MET A 1 15.51 18.52 -0.23
CA MET A 1 15.99 17.19 -0.62
C MET A 1 14.77 16.29 -0.59
N ILE A 2 14.29 15.84 -1.75
CA ILE A 2 13.11 14.97 -1.85
C ILE A 2 13.48 13.65 -1.19
N SER A 3 12.64 13.16 -0.28
CA SER A 3 12.86 11.86 0.33
C SER A 3 12.54 10.78 -0.71
N LEU A 4 13.41 9.77 -0.85
CA LEU A 4 13.21 8.69 -1.82
C LEU A 4 11.88 7.97 -1.57
N GLU A 5 11.46 7.92 -0.31
CA GLU A 5 10.20 7.31 0.12
C GLU A 5 8.99 8.09 -0.43
N ARG A 6 9.03 9.44 -0.36
CA ARG A 6 7.98 10.31 -0.93
C ARG A 6 7.87 10.14 -2.44
N TRP A 7 9.02 10.07 -3.11
CA TRP A 7 9.09 9.91 -4.56
C TRP A 7 8.44 8.60 -5.01
N LYS A 8 8.80 7.47 -4.38
CA LYS A 8 8.22 6.15 -4.69
C LYS A 8 6.73 6.10 -4.36
N ALA A 9 6.32 6.57 -3.18
CA ALA A 9 4.91 6.59 -2.79
C ALA A 9 4.07 7.41 -3.78
N SER A 10 4.56 8.58 -4.18
CA SER A 10 3.89 9.44 -5.16
C SER A 10 3.77 8.75 -6.52
N SER A 11 4.83 8.11 -7.00
CA SER A 11 4.85 7.36 -8.25
C SER A 11 3.76 6.26 -8.27
N TYR A 12 3.69 5.44 -7.22
CA TYR A 12 2.66 4.40 -7.09
C TYR A 12 1.24 4.98 -7.04
N ILE A 13 1.00 6.00 -6.21
CA ILE A 13 -0.33 6.62 -6.07
C ILE A 13 -0.78 7.23 -7.40
N ASN A 14 0.11 7.97 -8.07
CA ASN A 14 -0.21 8.64 -9.33
C ASN A 14 -0.54 7.67 -10.45
N CYS A 15 0.13 6.52 -10.52
CA CYS A 15 -0.20 5.50 -11.50
C CYS A 15 -1.49 4.74 -11.12
N LEU A 16 -1.61 4.25 -9.88
CA LEU A 16 -2.73 3.41 -9.45
C LEU A 16 -4.07 4.15 -9.49
N LYS A 17 -4.11 5.46 -9.18
CA LYS A 17 -5.35 6.27 -9.24
C LYS A 17 -5.94 6.39 -10.65
N LYS A 18 -5.20 6.01 -11.70
CA LYS A 18 -5.74 5.94 -13.08
C LYS A 18 -6.60 4.69 -13.32
N TYR A 19 -6.46 3.66 -12.47
CA TYR A 19 -7.12 2.37 -12.61
C TYR A 19 -8.13 2.10 -11.48
N PHE A 20 -7.91 2.69 -10.31
CA PHE A 20 -8.75 2.51 -9.12
C PHE A 20 -9.27 3.87 -8.63
N ASN A 21 -10.56 3.95 -8.34
CA ASN A 21 -11.22 5.22 -7.98
C ASN A 21 -11.25 5.51 -6.47
N ASP A 22 -11.03 4.50 -5.62
CA ASP A 22 -11.10 4.66 -4.17
C ASP A 22 -9.75 5.10 -3.60
N GLU A 23 -9.68 6.32 -3.08
CA GLU A 23 -8.42 6.94 -2.61
C GLU A 23 -7.78 6.18 -1.44
N ILE A 24 -8.60 5.62 -0.53
CA ILE A 24 -8.11 4.81 0.60
C ILE A 24 -7.49 3.52 0.07
N THR A 25 -8.12 2.90 -0.92
CA THR A 25 -7.61 1.69 -1.55
C THR A 25 -6.32 1.96 -2.30
N VAL A 26 -6.25 3.04 -3.09
CA VAL A 26 -5.01 3.46 -3.76
C VAL A 26 -3.88 3.72 -2.75
N SER A 27 -4.18 4.42 -1.65
CA SER A 27 -3.20 4.68 -0.59
C SER A 27 -2.76 3.39 0.11
N SER A 28 -3.69 2.45 0.33
CA SER A 28 -3.41 1.14 0.93
C SER A 28 -2.53 0.28 0.02
N MET A 29 -2.80 0.27 -1.29
CA MET A 29 -1.93 -0.38 -2.28
C MET A 29 -0.53 0.22 -2.27
N ALA A 30 -0.42 1.56 -2.30
CA ALA A 30 0.87 2.24 -2.27
C ALA A 30 1.64 1.95 -0.97
N PHE A 31 0.96 1.94 0.18
CA PHE A 31 1.56 1.53 1.45
C PHE A 31 2.15 0.12 1.39
N LEU A 32 1.40 -0.85 0.84
CA LEU A 32 1.86 -2.24 0.70
C LEU A 32 3.09 -2.33 -0.23
N LEU A 33 3.13 -1.58 -1.33
CA LEU A 33 4.28 -1.55 -2.24
C LEU A 33 5.52 -0.90 -1.61
N VAL A 34 5.34 0.17 -0.84
CA VAL A 34 6.45 0.81 -0.11
C VAL A 34 6.95 -0.10 1.01
N ALA A 35 6.05 -0.80 1.71
CA ALA A 35 6.41 -1.77 2.74
C ALA A 35 7.23 -2.94 2.19
N LYS A 36 6.86 -3.45 1.01
CA LYS A 36 7.62 -4.48 0.27
C LYS A 36 9.08 -4.07 0.07
N ASP A 37 9.33 -2.80 -0.24
CA ASP A 37 10.66 -2.28 -0.51
C ASP A 37 11.49 -2.04 0.77
N ASN A 38 10.95 -2.33 1.97
CA ASN A 38 11.54 -2.02 3.28
C ASN A 38 11.88 -0.53 3.47
N GLU A 39 11.10 0.35 2.85
CA GLU A 39 11.24 1.80 2.94
C GLU A 39 10.53 2.36 4.19
N LYS A 40 10.79 3.62 4.54
CA LYS A 40 10.07 4.27 5.64
C LYS A 40 8.59 4.48 5.29
N LEU A 41 7.75 4.23 6.29
CA LEU A 41 6.29 4.27 6.18
C LEU A 41 5.69 5.49 6.91
N ASP A 42 6.51 6.48 7.24
CA ASP A 42 6.13 7.70 7.98
C ASP A 42 5.19 8.63 7.20
N LEU A 43 5.11 8.45 5.88
CA LEU A 43 4.15 9.13 5.01
C LEU A 43 2.76 8.47 4.99
N PHE A 44 2.55 7.42 5.78
CA PHE A 44 1.30 6.68 5.84
C PHE A 44 0.77 6.59 7.27
N LYS A 45 -0.55 6.70 7.42
CA LYS A 45 -1.22 6.52 8.71
C LYS A 45 -2.46 5.63 8.58
N PRO A 46 -2.84 4.91 9.65
CA PRO A 46 -4.06 4.13 9.64
C PRO A 46 -5.27 5.07 9.58
N ASP A 47 -6.30 4.62 8.88
CA ASP A 47 -7.64 5.20 8.86
C ASP A 47 -8.67 4.13 9.28
N THR A 48 -9.94 4.54 9.44
CA THR A 48 -11.05 3.65 9.79
C THR A 48 -11.19 2.44 8.86
N LYS A 49 -10.88 2.60 7.57
CA LYS A 49 -11.10 1.56 6.55
C LYS A 49 -9.83 0.96 5.98
N GLY A 50 -8.65 1.53 6.24
CA GLY A 50 -7.41 1.15 5.56
C GLY A 50 -6.23 2.01 6.00
N VAL A 51 -5.32 2.31 5.09
CA VAL A 51 -4.18 3.22 5.31
C VAL A 51 -4.26 4.37 4.32
N ILE A 52 -3.98 5.59 4.77
CA ILE A 52 -3.97 6.78 3.93
C ILE A 52 -2.58 7.41 3.86
N TYR A 53 -2.25 7.93 2.68
CA TYR A 53 -1.05 8.72 2.45
C TYR A 53 -1.26 10.15 2.98
N ILE A 54 -0.27 10.69 3.68
CA ILE A 54 -0.32 12.03 4.31
C ILE A 54 0.75 13.00 3.82
N GLY A 55 1.58 12.57 2.87
CA GLY A 55 2.54 13.46 2.22
C GLY A 55 1.90 14.28 1.10
N ASP A 56 2.66 15.24 0.60
CA ASP A 56 2.38 15.85 -0.70
C ASP A 56 2.73 14.85 -1.82
N LEU A 57 1.93 14.85 -2.89
CA LEU A 57 2.23 14.07 -4.09
C LEU A 57 3.20 14.85 -4.97
N GLU A 58 4.33 14.22 -5.30
CA GLU A 58 5.24 14.72 -6.33
C GLU A 58 4.66 14.45 -7.72
N ASP A 59 4.95 15.31 -8.70
CA ASP A 59 4.54 15.13 -10.10
C ASP A 59 5.43 14.09 -10.79
N ILE A 60 5.26 12.85 -10.39
CA ILE A 60 5.95 11.69 -10.96
C ILE A 60 5.04 10.48 -11.07
N GLU A 61 5.28 9.70 -12.12
CA GLU A 61 4.57 8.45 -12.38
C GLU A 61 5.47 7.47 -13.14
N ASP A 62 5.69 6.30 -12.55
CA ASP A 62 6.29 5.13 -13.22
C ASP A 62 5.21 4.12 -13.63
N ASP A 63 5.61 3.15 -14.45
CA ASP A 63 4.73 2.07 -14.88
C ASP A 63 4.31 1.17 -13.69
N CYS A 64 2.99 1.05 -13.46
CA CYS A 64 2.40 0.18 -12.45
C CYS A 64 1.56 -0.98 -13.00
N HIS A 65 1.65 -1.32 -14.30
CA HIS A 65 0.80 -2.36 -14.90
C HIS A 65 0.88 -3.72 -14.19
N GLU A 66 2.06 -4.10 -13.68
CA GLU A 66 2.21 -5.34 -12.90
C GLU A 66 1.44 -5.28 -11.57
N TRP A 67 1.51 -4.13 -10.88
CA TRP A 67 0.78 -3.91 -9.64
C TRP A 67 -0.72 -3.81 -9.87
N VAL A 68 -1.15 -3.16 -10.95
CA VAL A 68 -2.57 -3.12 -11.35
C VAL A 68 -3.09 -4.54 -11.57
N LYS A 69 -2.35 -5.40 -12.30
CA LYS A 69 -2.74 -6.80 -12.52
C LYS A 69 -2.83 -7.58 -11.20
N LEU A 70 -1.84 -7.40 -10.32
CA LEU A 70 -1.82 -8.04 -9.01
C LEU A 70 -3.00 -7.59 -8.14
N PHE A 71 -3.25 -6.30 -8.01
CA PHE A 71 -4.33 -5.81 -7.14
C PHE A 71 -5.72 -6.04 -7.72
N SER A 72 -5.88 -6.15 -9.04
CA SER A 72 -7.18 -6.35 -9.69
C SER A 72 -7.86 -7.69 -9.33
N VAL A 73 -7.12 -8.68 -8.81
CA VAL A 73 -7.72 -9.96 -8.38
C VAL A 73 -8.27 -9.93 -6.95
N TYR A 74 -7.95 -8.88 -6.18
CA TYR A 74 -8.42 -8.69 -4.81
C TYR A 74 -9.51 -7.63 -4.77
N ASN A 75 -10.47 -7.78 -3.85
CA ASN A 75 -11.43 -6.72 -3.59
C ASN A 75 -10.78 -5.64 -2.70
N ALA A 76 -11.36 -4.43 -2.72
CA ALA A 76 -10.86 -3.30 -1.93
C ALA A 76 -10.80 -3.62 -0.42
N GLU A 77 -11.76 -4.38 0.10
CA GLU A 77 -11.79 -4.81 1.50
C GLU A 77 -10.53 -5.59 1.90
N VAL A 78 -10.16 -6.63 1.14
CA VAL A 78 -8.95 -7.42 1.42
C VAL A 78 -7.70 -6.54 1.36
N ILE A 79 -7.59 -5.66 0.38
CA ILE A 79 -6.42 -4.77 0.24
C ILE A 79 -6.32 -3.83 1.45
N ASN A 80 -7.43 -3.20 1.82
CA ASN A 80 -7.44 -2.19 2.88
C ASN A 80 -7.25 -2.81 4.27
N GLU A 81 -7.91 -3.94 4.53
CA GLU A 81 -7.72 -4.70 5.78
C GLU A 81 -6.28 -5.21 5.90
N THR A 82 -5.70 -5.74 4.81
CA THR A 82 -4.30 -6.19 4.79
C THR A 82 -3.36 -5.03 5.11
N ALA A 83 -3.52 -3.88 4.46
CA ALA A 83 -2.69 -2.70 4.70
C ALA A 83 -2.79 -2.24 6.15
N LEU A 84 -4.01 -2.12 6.69
CA LEU A 84 -4.23 -1.70 8.08
C LEU A 84 -3.63 -2.69 9.09
N LYS A 85 -3.82 -3.99 8.86
CA LYS A 85 -3.25 -5.05 9.68
C LYS A 85 -1.73 -5.06 9.64
N LEU A 86 -1.14 -4.89 8.46
CA LEU A 86 0.31 -4.81 8.30
C LEU A 86 0.88 -3.58 9.01
N TRP A 87 0.22 -2.43 8.92
CA TRP A 87 0.60 -1.24 9.67
C TRP A 87 0.63 -1.49 11.18
N ARG A 88 -0.43 -2.11 11.73
CA ARG A 88 -0.51 -2.45 13.16
C ARG A 88 0.52 -3.51 13.57
N TYR A 89 0.79 -4.48 12.71
CA TYR A 89 1.84 -5.47 12.92
C TYR A 89 3.21 -4.79 13.06
N TYR A 90 3.55 -3.85 12.17
CA TYR A 90 4.78 -3.06 12.30
C TYR A 90 4.81 -2.12 13.51
N ALA A 91 3.64 -1.72 14.02
CA ALA A 91 3.52 -1.01 15.29
C ALA A 91 3.70 -1.92 16.53
N GLY A 92 3.91 -3.22 16.34
CA GLY A 92 4.16 -4.20 17.40
C GLY A 92 2.91 -4.88 17.95
N GLU A 93 1.76 -4.72 17.31
CA GLU A 93 0.52 -5.41 17.70
C GLU A 93 0.52 -6.88 17.27
N GLN A 94 -0.14 -7.74 18.06
CA GLN A 94 -0.37 -9.13 17.67
C GLN A 94 -1.54 -9.21 16.68
N ILE A 95 -1.22 -9.44 15.41
CA ILE A 95 -2.18 -9.48 14.31
C ILE A 95 -2.29 -10.90 13.73
N LYS A 96 -3.51 -11.30 13.37
CA LYS A 96 -3.78 -12.52 12.61
C LYS A 96 -4.27 -12.14 11.21
N PHE A 97 -3.50 -12.58 10.21
CA PHE A 97 -3.88 -12.47 8.81
C PHE A 97 -4.70 -13.70 8.38
N ASN A 98 -5.78 -13.47 7.63
CA ASN A 98 -6.56 -14.53 6.99
C ASN A 98 -5.82 -15.06 5.73
N GLU A 99 -6.37 -16.09 5.09
CA GLU A 99 -5.73 -16.74 3.94
C GLU A 99 -5.50 -15.79 2.75
N LYS A 100 -6.50 -14.99 2.37
CA LYS A 100 -6.38 -14.04 1.26
C LYS A 100 -5.39 -12.91 1.55
N GLU A 101 -5.36 -12.44 2.80
CA GLU A 101 -4.40 -11.41 3.24
C GLU A 101 -2.96 -11.94 3.18
N LYS A 102 -2.74 -13.20 3.58
CA LYS A 102 -1.44 -13.86 3.44
C LYS A 102 -1.05 -14.04 1.98
N GLU A 103 -1.97 -14.53 1.14
CA GLU A 103 -1.73 -14.66 -0.31
C GLU A 103 -1.33 -13.33 -0.95
N LEU A 104 -1.98 -12.23 -0.56
CA LEU A 104 -1.63 -10.89 -1.03
C LEU A 104 -0.22 -10.49 -0.57
N LEU A 105 0.10 -10.66 0.71
CA LEU A 105 1.43 -10.32 1.26
C LEU A 105 2.54 -11.17 0.63
N ASP A 106 2.30 -12.47 0.44
CA ASP A 106 3.22 -13.39 -0.22
C ASP A 106 3.43 -13.01 -1.69
N SER A 107 2.36 -12.62 -2.41
CA SER A 107 2.43 -12.15 -3.80
C SER A 107 3.24 -10.86 -3.94
N LEU A 108 3.26 -10.04 -2.89
CA LEU A 108 4.10 -8.85 -2.80
C LEU A 108 5.53 -9.17 -2.32
N GLY A 109 5.77 -10.35 -1.76
CA GLY A 109 7.05 -10.76 -1.19
C GLY A 109 7.29 -10.24 0.24
N ILE A 110 6.23 -9.83 0.94
CA ILE A 110 6.27 -9.34 2.32
C ILE A 110 6.20 -10.53 3.27
N LYS A 111 7.23 -10.72 4.10
CA LYS A 111 7.28 -11.77 5.12
C LYS A 111 6.86 -11.22 6.47
N ILE A 112 5.95 -11.93 7.14
CA ILE A 112 5.32 -11.62 8.43
C ILE A 112 5.53 -12.74 9.43
#